data_AF-A0A2T5AXV2-F1
#
_entry.id   AF-A0A2T5AXV2-F1
#
_cell.length_a   1.000
_cell.length_b   1.000
_cell.length_c   1.000
_cell.angle_alpha   90.00
_cell.angle_beta   90.00
_cell.angle_gamma   90.00
#
_symmetry.space_group_name_H-M   'P 1'
#
loop_
_entity.id
_entity.type
_entity.pdbx_description
1 polymer ?
#
loop_
_entity_poly.entity_id
_entity_poly.type
_entity_poly.pdbx_seq_one_letter_code
_entity_poly.pdbx_strand_id
1 'polypeptide(L)'
;MSEELPPSGAERNEAAGEVRATDADAWSTACAEDLAAEKSRRRAEYGPPPGSAAEELRKFVDAVSEKLDKLSAGQSPLLGSVAGPAAQQVVKQVVQQARAAVEPVIERNPDVFDHLAAAGNELLAAYRSAVQAQEQRWTTRAADLHKDLDERRDDGEGTGPGQRIDLD
;
A
#
# COMPACT_ATOMS: atom_id res chain seq x y z
N MET A 1 40.37 -61.41 3.21
CA MET A 1 39.00 -61.16 2.70
C MET A 1 38.81 -59.67 2.75
N SER A 2 38.76 -59.01 1.60
CA SER A 2 38.53 -57.56 1.51
C SER A 2 37.03 -57.35 1.41
N GLU A 3 36.41 -56.93 2.50
CA GLU A 3 35.01 -56.49 2.47
C GLU A 3 34.99 -55.06 1.91
N GLU A 4 34.55 -54.94 0.66
CA GLU A 4 34.20 -53.68 0.02
C GLU A 4 32.97 -53.10 0.75
N LEU A 5 33.13 -51.96 1.43
CA LEU A 5 31.99 -51.22 1.98
C LEU A 5 31.17 -50.62 0.82
N PRO A 6 29.84 -50.79 0.79
CA PRO A 6 29.01 -50.19 -0.25
C PRO A 6 28.91 -48.66 -0.08
N PRO A 7 28.79 -47.89 -1.19
CA PRO A 7 28.69 -46.43 -1.17
C PRO A 7 27.30 -45.95 -0.70
N SER A 8 26.93 -46.15 0.58
CA SER A 8 25.55 -45.88 1.06
C SER A 8 25.25 -44.40 1.38
N GLY A 9 26.24 -43.52 1.27
CA GLY A 9 26.12 -42.11 1.68
C GLY A 9 25.66 -41.15 0.59
N ALA A 10 25.98 -41.40 -0.68
CA ALA A 10 25.67 -40.50 -1.79
C ALA A 10 24.19 -40.60 -2.22
N GLU A 11 23.72 -41.82 -2.46
CA GLU A 11 22.33 -42.09 -2.90
C GLU A 11 21.29 -41.65 -1.86
N ARG A 12 21.61 -41.78 -0.56
CA ARG A 12 20.74 -41.33 0.53
C ARG A 12 20.60 -39.80 0.58
N ASN A 13 21.63 -39.07 0.18
CA ASN A 13 21.63 -37.61 0.19
C ASN A 13 20.91 -37.04 -1.03
N GLU A 14 21.05 -37.68 -2.19
CA GLU A 14 20.30 -37.36 -3.41
C GLU A 14 18.80 -37.62 -3.23
N ALA A 15 18.42 -38.79 -2.70
CA ALA A 15 17.02 -39.10 -2.39
C ALA A 15 16.41 -38.13 -1.36
N ALA A 16 17.17 -37.73 -0.34
CA ALA A 16 16.72 -36.72 0.63
C ALA A 16 16.65 -35.30 0.04
N GLY A 17 17.44 -34.99 -1.00
CA GLY A 17 17.39 -33.74 -1.74
C GLY A 17 16.17 -33.65 -2.66
N GLU A 18 15.83 -34.74 -3.34
CA GLU A 18 14.67 -34.85 -4.24
C GLU A 18 13.36 -34.75 -3.47
N VAL A 19 13.23 -35.44 -2.33
CA VAL A 19 12.05 -35.33 -1.45
C VAL A 19 11.85 -33.91 -0.90
N ARG A 20 12.94 -33.22 -0.53
CA ARG A 20 12.85 -31.80 -0.08
C ARG A 20 12.49 -30.84 -1.20
N ALA A 21 12.93 -31.10 -2.43
CA ALA A 21 12.54 -30.31 -3.60
C ALA A 21 11.03 -30.47 -3.88
N THR A 22 10.51 -31.71 -3.83
CA THR A 22 9.08 -31.97 -4.00
C THR A 22 8.21 -31.33 -2.92
N ASP A 23 8.68 -31.28 -1.66
CA ASP A 23 7.97 -30.61 -0.56
C ASP A 23 7.94 -29.08 -0.73
N ALA A 24 9.02 -28.48 -1.24
CA ALA A 24 9.08 -27.05 -1.51
C ALA A 24 8.09 -26.64 -2.62
N ASP A 25 7.99 -27.45 -3.66
CA ASP A 25 7.04 -27.24 -4.75
C ASP A 25 5.58 -27.46 -4.30
N ALA A 26 5.33 -28.41 -3.40
CA ALA A 26 4.02 -28.63 -2.79
C ALA A 26 3.57 -27.43 -1.94
N TRP A 27 4.47 -26.83 -1.15
CA TRP A 27 4.17 -25.64 -0.36
C TRP A 27 3.93 -24.41 -1.25
N SER A 28 4.74 -24.23 -2.28
CA SER A 28 4.56 -23.18 -3.29
C SER A 28 3.19 -23.28 -3.98
N THR A 29 2.79 -24.50 -4.35
CA THR A 29 1.49 -24.77 -4.98
C THR A 29 0.33 -24.45 -4.03
N ALA A 30 0.38 -24.92 -2.79
CA ALA A 30 -0.65 -24.65 -1.79
C ALA A 30 -0.79 -23.14 -1.50
N CYS A 31 0.33 -22.42 -1.39
CA CYS A 31 0.31 -20.96 -1.23
C CYS A 31 -0.27 -20.25 -2.46
N ALA A 32 0.05 -20.72 -3.68
CA ALA A 32 -0.51 -20.16 -4.90
C ALA A 32 -2.03 -20.36 -4.98
N GLU A 33 -2.53 -21.54 -4.59
CA GLU A 33 -3.96 -21.85 -4.52
C GLU A 33 -4.69 -20.99 -3.49
N ASP A 34 -4.15 -20.87 -2.27
CA ASP A 34 -4.74 -20.02 -1.21
C ASP A 34 -4.80 -18.55 -1.64
N LEU A 35 -3.72 -18.05 -2.25
CA LEU A 35 -3.65 -16.69 -2.76
C LEU A 35 -4.61 -16.45 -3.95
N ALA A 36 -4.86 -17.46 -4.78
CA ALA A 36 -5.86 -17.41 -5.84
C ALA A 36 -7.29 -17.42 -5.29
N ALA A 37 -7.57 -18.20 -4.24
CA ALA A 37 -8.85 -18.23 -3.54
C ALA A 37 -9.12 -16.88 -2.86
N GLU A 38 -8.13 -16.31 -2.18
CA GLU A 38 -8.25 -14.99 -1.55
C GLU A 38 -8.51 -13.88 -2.58
N LYS A 39 -7.74 -13.87 -3.68
CA LYS A 39 -7.99 -12.93 -4.79
C LYS A 39 -9.40 -13.07 -5.35
N SER A 40 -9.93 -14.29 -5.42
CA SER A 40 -11.28 -14.55 -5.92
C SER A 40 -12.35 -14.03 -4.96
N ARG A 41 -12.19 -14.25 -3.64
CA ARG A 41 -13.09 -13.69 -2.62
C ARG A 41 -13.08 -12.16 -2.65
N ARG A 42 -11.88 -11.55 -2.74
CA ARG A 42 -11.73 -10.10 -2.86
C ARG A 42 -12.43 -9.55 -4.10
N ARG A 43 -12.31 -10.21 -5.25
CA ARG A 43 -13.04 -9.79 -6.46
C ARG A 43 -14.55 -9.90 -6.32
N ALA A 44 -15.05 -10.89 -5.59
CA ALA A 44 -16.48 -11.03 -5.33
C ALA A 44 -17.03 -9.94 -4.40
N GLU A 45 -16.25 -9.52 -3.40
CA GLU A 45 -16.66 -8.52 -2.41
C GLU A 45 -16.47 -7.07 -2.89
N TYR A 46 -15.31 -6.78 -3.50
CA TYR A 46 -14.91 -5.42 -3.88
C TYR A 46 -15.09 -5.14 -5.37
N GLY A 47 -15.47 -6.14 -6.16
CA GLY A 47 -15.65 -6.04 -7.61
C GLY A 47 -14.39 -6.38 -8.41
N PRO A 48 -14.48 -6.34 -9.75
CA PRO A 48 -13.33 -6.58 -10.63
C PRO A 48 -12.21 -5.58 -10.32
N PRO A 49 -10.93 -6.00 -10.45
CA PRO A 49 -9.83 -5.05 -10.32
C PRO A 49 -10.03 -3.91 -11.33
N PRO A 50 -9.64 -2.67 -10.97
CA PRO A 50 -9.65 -1.58 -11.93
C PRO A 50 -8.89 -2.00 -13.19
N GLY A 51 -9.28 -1.43 -14.35
CA GLY A 51 -8.53 -1.65 -15.59
C GLY A 51 -7.09 -1.19 -15.45
N SER A 52 -6.32 -1.25 -16.54
CA SER A 52 -4.97 -0.66 -16.51
C SER A 52 -5.03 0.79 -16.01
N ALA A 53 -4.00 1.25 -15.29
CA ALA A 53 -3.97 2.60 -14.75
C ALA A 53 -4.11 3.65 -15.87
N ALA A 54 -3.60 3.34 -17.07
CA ALA A 54 -3.77 4.14 -18.27
C ALA A 54 -5.25 4.24 -18.71
N GLU A 55 -5.98 3.13 -18.71
CA GLU A 55 -7.41 3.12 -19.05
C GLU A 55 -8.25 3.88 -18.02
N GLU A 56 -7.97 3.73 -16.73
CA GLU A 56 -8.67 4.48 -15.68
C GLU A 56 -8.34 5.98 -15.74
N LEU A 57 -7.09 6.35 -16.07
CA LEU A 57 -6.71 7.75 -16.31
C LEU A 57 -7.46 8.33 -17.50
N ARG A 58 -7.60 7.58 -18.60
CA ARG A 58 -8.35 8.02 -19.78
C ARG A 58 -9.83 8.24 -19.44
N LYS A 59 -10.46 7.28 -18.74
CA LYS A 59 -11.84 7.42 -18.24
C LYS A 59 -12.01 8.64 -17.33
N PHE A 60 -11.04 8.88 -16.44
CA PHE A 60 -11.06 10.04 -15.56
C PHE A 60 -10.97 11.36 -16.33
N VAL A 61 -10.04 11.47 -17.28
CA VAL A 61 -9.89 12.66 -18.14
C VAL A 61 -11.15 12.91 -18.95
N ASP A 62 -11.80 11.86 -19.47
CA ASP A 62 -13.06 11.98 -20.21
C ASP A 62 -14.20 12.46 -19.30
N ALA A 63 -14.33 11.91 -18.09
CA ALA A 63 -15.33 12.35 -17.12
C ALA A 63 -15.11 13.80 -16.66
N VAL A 64 -13.85 14.22 -16.48
CA VAL A 64 -13.50 15.61 -16.16
C VAL A 64 -13.84 16.53 -17.33
N SER A 65 -13.55 16.13 -18.55
CA SER A 65 -13.86 16.90 -19.76
C SER A 65 -15.37 17.09 -19.92
N GLU A 66 -16.16 16.03 -19.74
CA GLU A 66 -17.62 16.09 -19.76
C GLU A 66 -18.17 17.06 -18.69
N LYS A 67 -17.59 17.05 -17.48
CA LYS A 67 -18.00 17.95 -16.40
C LYS A 67 -17.61 19.40 -16.69
N LEU A 68 -16.43 19.63 -17.28
CA LEU A 68 -15.98 20.95 -17.70
C LEU A 68 -16.84 21.51 -18.83
N ASP A 69 -17.28 20.68 -19.76
CA ASP A 69 -18.21 21.07 -20.82
C ASP A 69 -19.57 21.46 -20.23
N LYS A 70 -20.10 20.71 -19.26
CA LYS A 70 -21.33 21.07 -18.53
C LYS A 70 -21.21 22.40 -17.77
N LEU A 71 -20.05 22.66 -17.17
CA LEU A 71 -19.74 23.92 -16.49
C LEU A 71 -19.62 25.09 -17.49
N SER A 72 -19.04 24.86 -18.65
CA SER A 72 -18.83 25.87 -19.70
C SER A 72 -20.10 26.14 -20.53
N ALA A 73 -20.97 25.14 -20.68
CA ALA A 73 -22.22 25.22 -21.43
C ALA A 73 -23.38 25.88 -20.66
N GLY A 74 -23.11 26.48 -19.49
CA GLY A 74 -24.01 27.46 -18.89
C GLY A 74 -25.10 26.93 -17.95
N GLN A 75 -24.95 25.71 -17.39
CA GLN A 75 -25.89 25.21 -16.37
C GLN A 75 -25.45 25.43 -14.91
N SER A 76 -24.42 26.25 -14.65
CA SER A 76 -24.04 26.65 -13.30
C SER A 76 -24.43 28.11 -13.01
N PRO A 77 -25.52 28.37 -12.27
CA PRO A 77 -26.01 29.71 -11.95
C PRO A 77 -25.06 30.53 -11.07
N LEU A 78 -24.03 29.92 -10.48
CA LEU A 78 -23.18 30.52 -9.45
C LEU A 78 -21.78 30.94 -9.93
N LEU A 79 -21.37 30.57 -11.15
CA LEU A 79 -20.03 30.88 -11.70
C LEU A 79 -20.06 31.88 -12.86
N GLY A 80 -21.25 32.32 -13.29
CA GLY A 80 -21.44 33.20 -14.45
C GLY A 80 -21.03 34.66 -14.25
N SER A 81 -20.58 35.08 -13.07
CA SER A 81 -20.33 36.50 -12.77
C SER A 81 -18.86 36.96 -12.78
N VAL A 82 -17.86 36.07 -12.87
CA VAL A 82 -16.44 36.48 -12.73
C VAL A 82 -15.52 36.08 -13.90
N ALA A 83 -15.88 35.08 -14.73
CA ALA A 83 -15.05 34.67 -15.85
C ALA A 83 -15.68 35.08 -17.20
N GLY A 84 -15.22 36.21 -17.76
CA GLY A 84 -15.65 36.65 -19.09
C GLY A 84 -15.33 35.61 -20.20
N PRO A 85 -15.92 35.75 -21.40
CA PRO A 85 -15.78 34.80 -22.52
C PRO A 85 -14.32 34.46 -22.89
N ALA A 86 -13.41 35.42 -22.70
CA ALA A 86 -11.98 35.22 -22.93
C ALA A 86 -11.32 34.23 -21.96
N ALA A 87 -11.71 34.24 -20.68
CA ALA A 87 -11.16 33.32 -19.68
C ALA A 87 -11.58 31.86 -19.97
N GLN A 88 -12.82 31.67 -20.45
CA GLN A 88 -13.31 30.34 -20.87
C GLN A 88 -12.55 29.79 -22.08
N GLN A 89 -12.16 30.64 -23.03
CA GLN A 89 -11.34 30.22 -24.18
C GLN A 89 -9.92 29.81 -23.76
N VAL A 90 -9.30 30.53 -22.82
CA VAL A 90 -7.97 30.19 -22.29
C VAL A 90 -8.00 28.83 -21.59
N VAL A 91 -9.01 28.57 -20.75
CA VAL A 91 -9.17 27.27 -20.09
C VAL A 91 -9.33 26.14 -21.11
N LYS A 92 -10.16 26.34 -22.15
CA LYS A 92 -10.31 25.35 -23.23
C LYS A 92 -8.99 25.08 -23.96
N GLN A 93 -8.20 26.12 -24.24
CA GLN A 93 -6.88 25.98 -24.87
C GLN A 93 -5.90 25.21 -23.99
N VAL A 94 -5.84 25.50 -22.69
CA VAL A 94 -4.97 24.78 -21.74
C VAL A 94 -5.36 23.31 -21.64
N VAL A 95 -6.65 23.01 -21.58
CA VAL A 95 -7.14 21.62 -21.56
C VAL A 95 -6.80 20.87 -22.85
N GLN A 96 -7.01 21.51 -24.01
CA GLN A 96 -6.65 20.93 -25.31
C GLN A 96 -5.15 20.67 -25.43
N GLN A 97 -4.31 21.62 -24.98
CA GLN A 97 -2.86 21.44 -24.96
C GLN A 97 -2.41 20.33 -24.00
N ALA A 98 -2.99 20.26 -22.81
CA ALA A 98 -2.72 19.19 -21.86
C ALA A 98 -3.10 17.82 -22.44
N ARG A 99 -4.28 17.71 -23.08
CA ARG A 99 -4.73 16.47 -23.74
C ARG A 99 -3.79 16.09 -24.88
N ALA A 100 -3.40 17.05 -25.73
CA ALA A 100 -2.48 16.82 -26.85
C ALA A 100 -1.08 16.38 -26.42
N ALA A 101 -0.61 16.80 -25.24
CA ALA A 101 0.67 16.36 -24.68
C ALA A 101 0.59 14.97 -24.02
N VAL A 102 -0.56 14.64 -23.41
CA VAL A 102 -0.74 13.42 -22.62
C VAL A 102 -1.19 12.23 -23.49
N GLU A 103 -2.06 12.43 -24.48
CA GLU A 103 -2.58 11.36 -25.35
C GLU A 103 -1.45 10.52 -26.00
N PRO A 104 -0.39 11.12 -26.57
CA PRO A 104 0.69 10.36 -27.18
C PRO A 104 1.48 9.53 -26.17
N VAL A 105 1.57 9.98 -24.92
CA VAL A 105 2.29 9.27 -23.85
C VAL A 105 1.49 8.05 -23.40
N ILE A 106 0.18 8.21 -23.25
CA ILE A 106 -0.75 7.13 -22.94
C ILE A 106 -0.74 6.06 -24.05
N GLU A 107 -0.79 6.47 -25.32
CA GLU A 107 -0.82 5.54 -26.44
C GLU A 107 0.51 4.80 -26.64
N ARG A 108 1.63 5.48 -26.41
CA ARG A 108 2.96 4.95 -26.74
C ARG A 108 3.60 4.18 -25.59
N ASN A 109 3.18 4.46 -24.35
CA ASN A 109 3.74 3.82 -23.15
C ASN A 109 2.64 3.56 -22.09
N PRO A 110 1.61 2.73 -22.39
CA PRO A 110 0.53 2.47 -21.44
C PRO A 110 1.05 1.84 -20.13
N ASP A 111 2.02 0.93 -20.24
CA ASP A 111 2.56 0.20 -19.09
C ASP A 111 3.30 1.10 -18.08
N VAL A 112 3.77 2.28 -18.49
CA VAL A 112 4.44 3.24 -17.59
C VAL A 112 3.48 3.71 -16.50
N PHE A 113 2.19 3.83 -16.79
CA PHE A 113 1.19 4.24 -15.79
C PHE A 113 0.96 3.15 -14.74
N ASP A 114 1.02 1.87 -15.14
CA ASP A 114 0.94 0.75 -14.20
C ASP A 114 2.17 0.72 -13.27
N HIS A 115 3.37 0.98 -13.81
CA HIS A 115 4.59 1.08 -13.02
C HIS A 115 4.57 2.28 -12.07
N LEU A 116 4.05 3.42 -12.51
CA LEU A 116 3.89 4.60 -11.66
C LEU A 116 2.87 4.35 -10.53
N ALA A 117 1.77 3.66 -10.83
CA ALA A 117 0.79 3.27 -9.83
C ALA A 117 1.38 2.30 -8.81
N ALA A 118 2.13 1.29 -9.25
CA ALA A 118 2.84 0.35 -8.38
C ALA A 118 3.86 1.08 -7.48
N ALA A 119 4.72 1.91 -8.08
CA ALA A 119 5.72 2.70 -7.35
C ALA A 119 5.08 3.67 -6.34
N GLY A 120 3.93 4.28 -6.68
CA GLY A 120 3.17 5.13 -5.77
C GLY A 120 2.63 4.37 -4.56
N ASN A 121 2.14 3.14 -4.76
CA ASN A 121 1.71 2.26 -3.67
C ASN A 121 2.87 1.84 -2.77
N GLU A 122 4.03 1.52 -3.36
CA GLU A 122 5.24 1.22 -2.61
C GLU A 122 5.69 2.42 -1.77
N LEU A 123 5.66 3.63 -2.33
CA LEU A 123 5.98 4.86 -1.60
C LEU A 123 5.01 5.10 -0.43
N LEU A 124 3.71 4.91 -0.64
CA LEU A 124 2.69 5.02 0.42
C LEU A 124 2.86 3.96 1.51
N ALA A 125 3.21 2.73 1.12
CA ALA A 125 3.49 1.66 2.07
C ALA A 125 4.74 1.96 2.90
N ALA A 126 5.83 2.44 2.26
CA ALA A 126 7.05 2.85 2.93
C ALA A 126 6.79 4.01 3.90
N TYR A 127 6.00 5.01 3.49
CA TYR A 127 5.60 6.11 4.36
C TYR A 127 4.80 5.61 5.58
N ARG A 128 3.79 4.76 5.36
CA ARG A 128 2.99 4.19 6.45
C ARG A 128 3.87 3.38 7.42
N SER A 129 4.80 2.59 6.89
CA SER A 129 5.77 1.83 7.70
C SER A 129 6.68 2.74 8.51
N ALA A 130 7.20 3.80 7.91
CA ALA A 130 8.04 4.78 8.60
C ALA A 130 7.29 5.48 9.74
N VAL A 131 6.03 5.88 9.49
CA VAL A 131 5.15 6.48 10.51
C VAL A 131 4.84 5.48 11.62
N GLN A 132 4.45 4.25 11.29
CA GLN A 132 4.14 3.22 12.28
C GLN A 132 5.36 2.89 13.16
N ALA A 133 6.55 2.80 12.56
CA ALA A 133 7.80 2.62 13.30
C ALA A 133 8.08 3.80 14.23
N GLN A 134 7.69 5.02 13.84
CA GLN A 134 7.83 6.20 14.70
C GLN A 134 6.84 6.21 15.86
N GLU A 135 5.59 5.80 15.63
CA GLU A 135 4.58 5.64 16.69
C GLU A 135 5.01 4.58 17.70
N GLN A 136 5.45 3.40 17.24
CA GLN A 136 5.96 2.33 18.11
C GLN A 136 7.14 2.81 18.98
N ARG A 137 8.10 3.54 18.40
CA ARG A 137 9.25 4.03 19.17
C ARG A 137 8.86 4.95 20.33
N TRP A 138 7.82 5.75 20.20
CA TRP A 138 7.38 6.65 21.27
C TRP A 138 6.41 5.98 22.25
N THR A 139 5.60 5.01 21.82
CA THR A 139 4.72 4.24 22.72
C THR A 139 5.47 3.20 23.54
N THR A 140 6.45 2.51 22.96
CA THR A 140 7.32 1.57 23.72
C THR A 140 8.18 2.32 24.74
N ARG A 141 8.73 3.48 24.39
CA ARG A 141 9.48 4.31 25.35
C ARG A 141 8.59 4.77 26.52
N ALA A 142 7.32 5.10 26.27
CA ALA A 142 6.38 5.45 27.33
C ALA A 142 6.03 4.24 28.23
N ALA A 143 5.93 3.04 27.66
CA ALA A 143 5.71 1.80 28.40
C ALA A 143 6.93 1.39 29.25
N ASP A 144 8.15 1.52 28.70
CA ASP A 144 9.40 1.27 29.42
C ASP A 144 9.59 2.27 30.57
N LEU A 145 9.30 3.56 30.36
CA LEU A 145 9.28 4.55 31.44
C LEU A 145 8.27 4.21 32.54
N HIS A 146 7.12 3.63 32.20
CA HIS A 146 6.13 3.23 33.19
C HIS A 146 6.60 2.01 34.01
N LYS A 147 7.30 1.07 33.35
CA LYS A 147 7.87 -0.11 33.99
C LYS A 147 9.05 0.25 34.92
N ASP A 148 9.92 1.15 34.49
CA ASP A 148 11.04 1.64 35.31
C ASP A 148 10.55 2.43 36.54
N LEU A 149 9.39 3.11 36.45
CA LEU A 149 8.78 3.81 37.58
C LEU A 149 8.07 2.86 38.57
N ASP A 150 7.47 1.77 38.08
CA ASP A 150 6.87 0.74 38.95
C ASP A 150 7.95 -0.11 39.64
N GLU A 151 9.05 -0.44 38.95
CA GLU A 151 10.20 -1.15 39.56
C GLU A 151 10.90 -0.29 40.64
N ARG A 152 10.89 1.04 40.50
CA ARG A 152 11.40 2.00 41.50
C ARG A 152 10.42 2.32 42.66
N ARG A 153 9.22 1.75 42.63
CA ARG A 153 8.23 1.92 43.70
C ARG A 153 8.19 0.71 44.65
N ASP A 154 8.71 -0.43 44.22
CA ASP A 154 8.67 -1.70 44.94
C ASP A 154 9.97 -1.99 45.75
N ASP A 155 11.03 -1.21 45.52
CA ASP A 155 12.32 -1.22 46.24
C ASP A 155 12.36 -0.30 47.47
N GLY A 156 11.22 0.23 47.89
CA GLY A 156 11.08 1.20 48.98
C GLY A 156 10.12 0.79 50.10
N GLU A 157 10.32 -0.36 50.75
CA GLU A 157 9.69 -0.61 52.05
C GLU A 157 10.45 0.14 53.16
N GLY A 158 9.99 1.36 53.46
CA GLY A 158 10.50 2.21 54.53
C GLY A 158 9.44 3.20 55.03
N THR A 159 8.92 2.94 56.23
CA THR A 159 7.99 3.75 57.04
C THR A 159 8.15 5.29 56.93
N GLY A 160 7.05 6.02 56.68
CA GLY A 160 6.95 7.49 56.88
C GLY A 160 5.52 8.04 56.66
N PRO A 161 5.06 9.06 57.42
CA PRO A 161 3.68 9.17 57.89
C PRO A 161 2.71 9.78 56.87
N GLY A 162 1.45 9.30 56.90
CA GLY A 162 0.35 9.89 56.16
C GLY A 162 0.12 11.34 56.56
N GLN A 163 0.20 12.24 55.59
CA GLN A 163 -0.44 13.55 55.65
C GLN A 163 -1.68 13.51 54.78
N ARG A 164 -2.84 13.64 55.43
CA ARG A 164 -4.11 13.93 54.77
C ARG A 164 -4.06 15.37 54.28
N ILE A 165 -4.35 15.57 53.01
CA ILE A 165 -4.53 16.89 52.42
C ILE A 165 -5.95 17.33 52.75
N ASP A 166 -6.09 18.30 53.65
CA ASP A 166 -7.36 19.01 53.85
C ASP A 166 -7.58 19.95 52.65
N LEU A 167 -8.79 19.89 52.10
CA LEU A 167 -9.26 20.72 50.99
C LEU A 167 -10.12 21.85 51.57
N ASP A 168 -9.60 23.07 51.53
CA ASP A 168 -10.37 24.31 51.63
C ASP A 168 -10.77 24.81 50.24
#